data_AF-A0A1X7SUN8-F1
#
_entry.id   AF-A0A1X7SUN8-F1
#
_cell.length_a   1.000
_cell.length_b   1.000
_cell.length_c   1.000
_cell.angle_alpha   90.00
_cell.angle_beta   90.00
_cell.angle_gamma   90.00
#
_symmetry.space_group_name_H-M   'P 1'
#
loop_
_entity.id
_entity.type
_entity.pdbx_description
1 polymer ?
#
loop_
_entity_poly.entity_id
_entity_poly.type
_entity_poly.pdbx_seq_one_letter_code
_entity_poly.pdbx_strand_id
1 'polypeptide(L)'
;MFTVYLSVPLITPPVSVVPVIDGQLISLNISIDVSELCFGEHPNNATVNILNINNEIQDSASISTQVNDQLMITGVITVPNNLNTFIVNVSLSNNGGEYLPTPSFGFGFLGPVTNIDSSIDNCSTIDITWTAPTVDDRVSILYYILRIYDAITGSLVDTVSVDDTSYQFVDNNLFIRRYTYVITGVNELGEGISNNDTFSHQRVPRSVREGGSDIVTFNETNATASFNIPITLECTGEAPGNVTVIIQCTGTGVVYTDTILVEYAKQPMNITGSVPVPLYQQCNISIVFSNEAGSSEPFILAFDTTPLPISNTPSPTNTPLVTSTPGTTSPSTVIIIPVVISLTIVIIIIIIIIIMMIIAVYKRNRNRATPVNTLPNAAYEAYGEVGGTTTTEQQQQVTYEEVN
;
A
#
# COMPACT_ATOMS: atom_id res chain seq x y z
N MET A 1 -42.80 5.78 -60.06
CA MET A 1 -42.69 6.67 -58.89
C MET A 1 -43.29 5.92 -57.72
N PHE A 2 -42.45 5.34 -56.86
CA PHE A 2 -42.94 4.63 -55.67
C PHE A 2 -43.13 5.65 -54.55
N THR A 3 -44.34 5.75 -54.03
CA THR A 3 -44.65 6.57 -52.86
C THR A 3 -44.15 5.81 -51.63
N VAL A 4 -43.04 6.24 -51.06
CA VAL A 4 -42.58 5.73 -49.76
C VAL A 4 -43.49 6.35 -48.70
N TYR A 5 -44.29 5.53 -48.02
CA TYR A 5 -45.02 5.96 -46.84
C TYR A 5 -44.01 6.06 -45.69
N LEU A 6 -43.81 7.27 -45.19
CA LEU A 6 -42.96 7.54 -44.04
C LEU A 6 -43.79 7.26 -42.79
N SER A 7 -43.45 6.20 -42.06
CA SER A 7 -44.06 5.83 -40.77
C SER A 7 -43.04 6.01 -39.65
N VAL A 8 -43.52 6.36 -38.45
CA VAL A 8 -42.70 6.20 -37.24
C VAL A 8 -42.52 4.71 -37.01
N PRO A 9 -41.29 4.18 -37.01
CA PRO A 9 -41.07 2.78 -36.69
C PRO A 9 -41.49 2.48 -35.25
N LEU A 10 -41.99 1.26 -35.02
CA LEU A 10 -42.32 0.79 -33.66
C LEU A 10 -41.08 0.55 -32.79
N ILE A 11 -39.90 0.48 -33.40
CA ILE A 11 -38.64 0.12 -32.77
C ILE A 11 -37.71 1.35 -32.83
N THR A 12 -37.20 1.77 -31.68
CA THR A 12 -36.13 2.77 -31.63
C THR A 12 -34.82 2.08 -31.96
N PRO A 13 -34.06 2.55 -32.96
CA PRO A 13 -32.77 1.95 -33.32
C PRO A 13 -31.81 2.02 -32.13
N PRO A 14 -30.95 1.00 -31.93
CA PRO A 14 -29.92 1.04 -30.91
C PRO A 14 -29.01 2.26 -31.08
N VAL A 15 -28.73 2.96 -29.97
CA VAL A 15 -27.83 4.11 -29.93
C VAL A 15 -26.65 3.79 -29.02
N SER A 16 -25.45 4.11 -29.46
CA SER A 16 -24.21 4.02 -28.69
C SER A 16 -23.50 5.37 -28.68
N VAL A 17 -23.06 5.79 -27.50
CA VAL A 17 -22.33 7.05 -27.25
C VAL A 17 -21.02 6.68 -26.58
N VAL A 18 -19.90 7.01 -27.22
CA VAL A 18 -18.55 6.67 -26.74
C VAL A 18 -17.71 7.94 -26.62
N PRO A 19 -17.14 8.24 -25.44
CA PRO A 19 -16.26 9.38 -25.27
C PRO A 19 -14.90 9.13 -25.94
N VAL A 20 -14.33 10.21 -26.47
CA VAL A 20 -12.99 10.28 -27.06
C VAL A 20 -12.30 11.50 -26.46
N ILE A 21 -11.13 11.27 -25.87
CA ILE A 21 -10.37 12.30 -25.17
C ILE A 21 -9.15 12.68 -26.01
N ASP A 22 -9.01 13.97 -26.32
CA ASP A 22 -7.81 14.55 -26.91
C ASP A 22 -7.30 15.69 -26.02
N GLY A 23 -6.35 15.37 -25.14
CA GLY A 23 -5.86 16.28 -24.12
C GLY A 23 -6.95 16.66 -23.11
N GLN A 24 -7.35 17.94 -23.11
CA GLN A 24 -8.45 18.46 -22.26
C GLN A 24 -9.81 18.47 -22.98
N LEU A 25 -9.86 18.11 -24.26
CA LEU A 25 -11.07 18.17 -25.05
C LEU A 25 -11.74 16.80 -25.06
N ILE A 26 -13.00 16.74 -24.62
CA ILE A 26 -13.82 15.54 -24.66
C ILE A 26 -14.77 15.68 -25.85
N SER A 27 -14.75 14.70 -26.75
CA SER A 27 -15.76 14.55 -27.80
C SER A 27 -16.54 13.27 -27.59
N LEU A 28 -17.80 13.24 -27.99
CA LEU A 28 -18.63 12.04 -27.96
C LEU A 28 -18.87 11.59 -29.39
N ASN A 29 -18.50 10.35 -29.69
CA ASN A 29 -18.88 9.67 -30.91
C ASN A 29 -20.25 9.03 -30.71
N ILE A 30 -21.23 9.48 -31.49
CA ILE A 30 -22.57 8.91 -31.52
C ILE A 30 -22.68 7.98 -32.70
N SER A 31 -23.23 6.79 -32.47
CA SER A 31 -23.56 5.82 -33.50
C SER A 31 -24.99 5.30 -33.31
N ILE A 32 -25.74 5.25 -34.40
CA ILE A 32 -27.14 4.79 -34.42
C ILE A 32 -27.23 3.67 -35.46
N ASP A 33 -27.62 2.48 -35.02
CA ASP A 33 -27.76 1.30 -35.87
C ASP A 33 -29.16 1.25 -36.49
N VAL A 34 -29.24 1.47 -37.80
CA VAL A 34 -30.51 1.46 -38.54
C VAL A 34 -30.68 0.18 -39.37
N SER A 35 -29.86 -0.85 -39.13
CA SER A 35 -29.88 -2.09 -39.92
C SER A 35 -31.20 -2.88 -39.82
N GLU A 36 -31.94 -2.71 -38.73
CA GLU A 36 -33.26 -3.33 -38.53
C GLU A 36 -34.43 -2.47 -39.04
N LEU A 37 -34.17 -1.24 -39.51
CA LEU A 37 -35.20 -0.33 -39.99
C LEU A 37 -35.41 -0.46 -41.50
N CYS A 38 -36.65 -0.23 -41.94
CA CYS A 38 -36.90 -0.06 -43.37
C CYS A 38 -36.38 1.32 -43.84
N PHE A 39 -36.00 1.44 -45.11
CA PHE A 39 -35.48 2.71 -45.66
C PHE A 39 -36.42 3.92 -45.46
N GLY A 40 -37.74 3.71 -45.51
CA GLY A 40 -38.74 4.74 -45.24
C GLY A 40 -38.93 5.11 -43.76
N GLU A 41 -38.31 4.34 -42.85
CA GLU A 41 -38.37 4.48 -41.40
C GLU A 41 -37.07 5.02 -40.81
N HIS A 42 -36.05 5.31 -41.62
CA HIS A 42 -34.82 5.92 -41.13
C HIS A 42 -35.08 7.31 -40.51
N PRO A 43 -34.30 7.70 -39.49
CA PRO A 43 -34.44 9.03 -38.90
C PRO A 43 -33.98 10.07 -39.92
N ASN A 44 -34.70 11.18 -40.00
CA ASN A 44 -34.27 12.33 -40.80
C ASN A 44 -33.77 13.49 -39.93
N ASN A 45 -34.03 13.43 -38.63
CA ASN A 45 -33.48 14.32 -37.63
C ASN A 45 -32.96 13.51 -36.44
N ALA A 46 -31.76 13.86 -35.98
CA ALA A 46 -31.13 13.30 -34.80
C ALA A 46 -30.52 14.46 -34.01
N THR A 47 -30.97 14.66 -32.77
CA THR A 47 -30.48 15.72 -31.89
C THR A 47 -29.82 15.11 -30.67
N VAL A 48 -28.64 15.61 -30.33
CA VAL A 48 -27.91 15.25 -29.13
C VAL A 48 -27.86 16.45 -28.22
N ASN A 49 -28.35 16.27 -27.00
CA ASN A 49 -28.31 17.28 -25.95
C ASN A 49 -27.35 16.83 -24.86
N ILE A 50 -26.42 17.70 -24.48
CA ILE A 50 -25.58 17.55 -23.30
C ILE A 50 -26.24 18.34 -22.18
N LEU A 51 -26.54 17.68 -21.07
CA LEU A 51 -27.20 18.27 -19.91
C LEU A 51 -26.30 18.19 -18.69
N ASN A 52 -26.44 19.16 -17.79
CA ASN A 52 -25.85 19.08 -16.46
C ASN A 52 -26.68 18.16 -15.53
N ILE A 53 -26.21 17.98 -14.30
CA ILE A 53 -26.90 17.16 -13.27
C ILE A 53 -28.27 17.70 -12.84
N ASN A 54 -28.59 18.96 -13.18
CA ASN A 54 -29.90 19.58 -12.93
C ASN A 54 -30.84 19.45 -14.14
N ASN A 55 -30.48 18.64 -15.14
CA ASN A 55 -31.19 18.45 -16.40
C ASN A 55 -31.31 19.73 -17.25
N GLU A 56 -30.39 20.68 -17.10
CA GLU A 56 -30.33 21.88 -17.94
C GLU A 56 -29.40 21.63 -19.13
N ILE A 57 -29.88 21.95 -20.34
CA ILE A 57 -29.11 21.82 -21.59
C ILE A 57 -27.92 22.77 -21.56
N GLN A 58 -26.73 22.23 -21.71
CA GLN A 58 -25.46 22.95 -21.78
C GLN A 58 -24.99 23.10 -23.22
N ASP A 59 -25.22 22.09 -24.04
CA ASP A 59 -24.96 22.13 -25.48
C ASP A 59 -25.95 21.23 -26.23
N SER A 60 -26.15 21.53 -27.52
CA SER A 60 -27.07 20.79 -28.39
C SER A 60 -26.57 20.82 -29.83
N ALA A 61 -26.48 19.64 -30.45
CA ALA A 61 -26.11 19.51 -31.86
C ALA A 61 -27.08 18.60 -32.60
N SER A 62 -27.31 18.93 -33.88
CA SER A 62 -27.99 18.02 -34.80
C SER A 62 -26.94 17.21 -35.57
N ILE A 63 -27.13 15.89 -35.62
CA ILE A 63 -26.27 14.98 -36.38
C ILE A 63 -26.80 14.82 -37.80
N SER A 64 -25.90 14.72 -38.78
CA SER A 64 -26.26 14.34 -40.15
C SER A 64 -26.80 12.92 -40.18
N THR A 65 -28.04 12.73 -40.65
CA THR A 65 -28.71 11.43 -40.73
C THR A 65 -28.35 10.62 -41.98
N GLN A 66 -27.19 10.90 -42.59
CA GLN A 66 -26.68 10.11 -43.71
C GLN A 66 -26.29 8.71 -43.22
N VAL A 67 -26.90 7.69 -43.82
CA VAL A 67 -26.62 6.29 -43.53
C VAL A 67 -25.43 5.85 -44.36
N ASN A 68 -24.39 5.31 -43.70
CA ASN A 68 -23.19 4.81 -44.37
C ASN A 68 -23.38 3.38 -44.91
N ASP A 69 -22.35 2.84 -45.57
CA ASP A 69 -22.35 1.49 -46.15
C ASP A 69 -22.54 0.36 -45.12
N GLN A 70 -22.38 0.66 -43.83
CA GLN A 70 -22.58 -0.27 -42.71
C GLN A 70 -23.97 -0.14 -42.07
N LEU A 71 -24.89 0.63 -42.66
CA LEU A 71 -26.22 0.91 -42.10
C LEU A 71 -26.16 1.64 -40.74
N MET A 72 -25.15 2.49 -40.56
CA MET A 72 -24.97 3.30 -39.36
C MET A 72 -25.12 4.79 -39.68
N ILE A 73 -25.69 5.54 -38.74
CA ILE A 73 -25.61 7.00 -38.71
C ILE A 73 -24.59 7.38 -37.63
N THR A 74 -23.65 8.25 -37.96
CA THR A 74 -22.57 8.66 -37.05
C THR A 74 -22.52 10.16 -36.87
N GLY A 75 -22.23 10.61 -35.66
CA GLY A 75 -22.06 12.02 -35.33
C GLY A 75 -21.00 12.24 -34.28
N VAL A 76 -20.55 13.49 -34.16
CA VAL A 76 -19.62 13.92 -33.11
C VAL A 76 -20.15 15.20 -32.50
N ILE A 77 -20.10 15.29 -31.17
CA ILE A 77 -20.35 16.52 -30.42
C ILE A 77 -19.22 16.70 -29.40
N THR A 78 -18.78 17.94 -29.20
CA THR A 78 -17.79 18.27 -28.18
C THR A 78 -18.49 18.56 -26.86
N VAL A 79 -17.94 18.06 -25.76
CA VAL A 79 -18.48 18.32 -24.42
C VAL A 79 -17.91 19.63 -23.88
N PRO A 80 -18.74 20.55 -23.36
CA PRO A 80 -18.26 21.74 -22.68
C PRO A 80 -17.30 21.41 -21.53
N ASN A 81 -16.16 22.10 -21.49
CA ASN A 81 -15.01 21.79 -20.63
C ASN A 81 -15.27 22.03 -19.13
N ASN A 82 -16.41 22.65 -18.79
CA ASN A 82 -16.80 23.02 -17.43
C ASN A 82 -17.67 21.96 -16.72
N LEU A 83 -17.89 20.80 -17.34
CA LEU A 83 -18.74 19.74 -16.82
C LEU A 83 -17.91 18.60 -16.24
N ASN A 84 -18.03 18.39 -14.92
CA ASN A 84 -17.42 17.23 -14.25
C ASN A 84 -18.30 15.98 -14.39
N THR A 85 -19.61 16.17 -14.50
CA THR A 85 -20.61 15.12 -14.67
C THR A 85 -21.70 15.66 -15.58
N PHE A 86 -22.12 14.88 -16.56
CA PHE A 86 -23.09 15.28 -17.57
C PHE A 86 -23.92 14.10 -18.05
N ILE A 87 -25.09 14.43 -18.59
CA ILE A 87 -26.04 13.47 -19.16
C ILE A 87 -26.14 13.75 -20.64
N VAL A 88 -26.19 12.70 -21.45
CA VAL A 88 -26.36 12.79 -22.90
C VAL A 88 -27.70 12.18 -23.28
N ASN A 89 -28.56 13.00 -23.89
CA ASN A 89 -29.83 12.57 -24.44
C ASN A 89 -29.77 12.59 -25.96
N VAL A 90 -30.15 11.49 -26.59
CA VAL A 90 -30.25 11.37 -28.04
C VAL A 90 -31.72 11.21 -28.41
N SER A 91 -32.27 12.20 -29.12
CA SER A 91 -33.63 12.17 -29.66
C SER A 91 -33.61 11.98 -31.17
N LEU A 92 -34.49 11.11 -31.65
CA LEU A 92 -34.62 10.77 -33.06
C LEU A 92 -36.03 11.12 -33.53
N SER A 93 -36.14 11.63 -34.75
CA SER A 93 -37.43 11.81 -35.43
C SER A 93 -37.31 11.61 -36.93
N ASN A 94 -38.43 11.25 -37.54
CA ASN A 94 -38.60 11.21 -38.98
C ASN A 94 -39.86 12.01 -39.39
N ASN A 95 -40.16 12.08 -40.68
CA ASN A 95 -41.37 12.78 -41.16
C ASN A 95 -42.70 12.19 -40.67
N GLY A 96 -42.68 10.96 -40.15
CA GLY A 96 -43.84 10.33 -39.52
C GLY A 96 -44.06 10.77 -38.07
N GLY A 97 -43.03 11.27 -37.38
CA GLY A 97 -43.08 11.64 -35.95
C GLY A 97 -41.81 11.30 -35.17
N GLU A 98 -41.93 11.30 -33.83
CA GLU A 98 -40.83 11.03 -32.89
C GLU A 98 -40.73 9.54 -32.54
N TYR A 99 -39.51 9.06 -32.35
CA TYR A 99 -39.24 7.70 -31.89
C TYR A 99 -39.51 7.57 -30.39
N LEU A 100 -39.60 6.35 -29.89
CA LEU A 100 -39.61 6.14 -28.45
C LEU A 100 -38.31 6.64 -27.81
N PRO A 101 -38.35 7.18 -26.57
CA PRO A 101 -37.18 7.76 -25.93
C PRO A 101 -36.01 6.78 -25.82
N THR A 102 -34.84 7.21 -26.27
CA THR A 102 -33.57 6.52 -26.01
C THR A 102 -33.21 6.68 -24.52
N PRO A 103 -32.73 5.62 -23.83
CA PRO A 103 -32.14 5.76 -22.51
C PRO A 103 -31.03 6.82 -22.51
N SER A 104 -30.95 7.61 -21.44
CA SER A 104 -29.92 8.63 -21.31
C SER A 104 -28.58 8.01 -20.89
N PHE A 105 -27.48 8.58 -21.37
CA PHE A 105 -26.13 8.14 -21.04
C PHE A 105 -25.53 9.08 -19.99
N GLY A 106 -25.03 8.54 -18.88
CA GLY A 106 -24.43 9.32 -17.80
C GLY A 106 -22.91 9.20 -17.85
N PHE A 107 -22.21 10.32 -17.85
CA PHE A 107 -20.75 10.36 -17.84
C PHE A 107 -20.29 11.30 -16.74
N GLY A 108 -19.13 11.01 -16.15
CA GLY A 108 -18.52 11.93 -15.21
C GLY A 108 -17.15 11.47 -14.77
N PHE A 109 -16.29 12.42 -14.42
CA PHE A 109 -15.02 12.12 -13.77
C PHE A 109 -15.29 11.49 -12.40
N LEU A 110 -14.46 10.52 -12.03
CA LEU A 110 -14.59 9.88 -10.74
C LEU A 110 -14.30 10.87 -9.61
N GLY A 111 -15.10 10.81 -8.56
CA GLY A 111 -14.82 11.52 -7.32
C GLY A 111 -13.59 10.96 -6.60
N PRO A 112 -13.17 11.60 -5.49
CA PRO A 112 -12.07 11.11 -4.68
C PRO A 112 -12.40 9.76 -4.02
N VAL A 113 -11.38 8.92 -3.88
CA VAL A 113 -11.45 7.77 -2.96
C VAL A 113 -11.58 8.26 -1.52
N THR A 114 -12.13 7.41 -0.65
CA THR A 114 -12.30 7.74 0.77
C THR A 114 -11.74 6.65 1.66
N ASN A 115 -11.61 6.90 2.96
CA ASN A 115 -11.10 5.94 3.95
C ASN A 115 -9.79 5.27 3.51
N ILE A 116 -8.82 6.08 3.05
CA ILE A 116 -7.47 5.59 2.82
C ILE A 116 -6.92 5.19 4.20
N ASP A 117 -6.48 3.96 4.32
CA ASP A 117 -5.90 3.43 5.54
C ASP A 117 -4.66 2.59 5.22
N SER A 118 -3.78 2.41 6.19
CA SER A 118 -2.55 1.66 6.03
C SER A 118 -2.20 0.83 7.26
N SER A 119 -1.86 -0.43 7.03
CA SER A 119 -1.43 -1.36 8.05
C SER A 119 -0.09 -2.00 7.72
N ILE A 120 0.58 -2.51 8.76
CA ILE A 120 1.85 -3.22 8.63
C ILE A 120 1.68 -4.57 9.31
N ASP A 121 1.72 -5.63 8.50
CA ASP A 121 1.65 -7.02 8.98
C ASP A 121 3.02 -7.59 9.30
N ASN A 122 4.04 -7.21 8.54
CA ASN A 122 5.42 -7.56 8.78
C ASN A 122 6.30 -6.33 8.51
N CYS A 123 7.48 -6.28 9.10
CA CYS A 123 8.40 -5.13 9.12
C CYS A 123 8.97 -4.70 7.77
N SER A 124 8.45 -5.30 6.71
CA SER A 124 8.88 -5.12 5.35
C SER A 124 7.72 -4.81 4.40
N THR A 125 6.46 -4.91 4.83
CA THR A 125 5.30 -4.67 3.94
C THR A 125 4.33 -3.68 4.55
N ILE A 126 3.86 -2.76 3.71
CA ILE A 126 2.72 -1.91 4.02
C ILE A 126 1.55 -2.36 3.14
N ASP A 127 0.41 -2.59 3.77
CA ASP A 127 -0.87 -2.78 3.12
C ASP A 127 -1.63 -1.46 3.13
N ILE A 128 -2.04 -1.01 1.95
CA ILE A 128 -2.83 0.21 1.76
C ILE A 128 -4.22 -0.24 1.31
N THR A 129 -5.25 0.33 1.91
CA THR A 129 -6.64 0.11 1.50
C THR A 129 -7.35 1.43 1.32
N TRP A 130 -8.38 1.46 0.48
CA TRP A 130 -9.26 2.61 0.31
C TRP A 130 -10.68 2.15 -0.01
N THR A 131 -11.64 3.07 0.07
CA THR A 131 -13.01 2.90 -0.39
C THR A 131 -13.18 3.56 -1.75
N ALA A 132 -13.76 2.82 -2.70
CA ALA A 132 -14.10 3.33 -4.03
C ALA A 132 -14.96 4.61 -3.94
N PRO A 133 -14.83 5.55 -4.89
CA PRO A 133 -15.70 6.71 -4.95
C PRO A 133 -17.16 6.28 -5.13
N THR A 134 -18.10 7.01 -4.52
CA THR A 134 -19.52 6.82 -4.80
C THR A 134 -19.80 7.25 -6.24
N VAL A 135 -20.12 6.28 -7.09
CA VAL A 135 -20.49 6.50 -8.49
C VAL A 135 -21.96 6.16 -8.70
N ASP A 136 -22.64 6.90 -9.57
CA ASP A 136 -23.91 6.44 -10.16
C ASP A 136 -23.62 5.18 -10.98
N ASP A 137 -24.57 4.26 -11.09
CA ASP A 137 -24.42 2.95 -11.77
C ASP A 137 -24.02 3.10 -13.26
N ARG A 138 -24.09 4.32 -13.78
CA ARG A 138 -23.75 4.69 -15.15
C ARG A 138 -22.25 4.99 -15.35
N VAL A 139 -21.49 5.17 -14.28
CA VAL A 139 -20.05 5.51 -14.34
C VAL A 139 -19.24 4.32 -13.83
N SER A 140 -18.58 3.62 -14.75
CA SER A 140 -17.73 2.46 -14.42
C SER A 140 -16.32 2.89 -14.04
N ILE A 141 -15.79 2.33 -12.96
CA ILE A 141 -14.38 2.47 -12.58
C ILE A 141 -13.58 1.40 -13.32
N LEU A 142 -12.52 1.80 -14.02
CA LEU A 142 -11.64 0.87 -14.74
C LEU A 142 -10.51 0.37 -13.82
N TYR A 143 -9.78 1.30 -13.21
CA TYR A 143 -8.66 1.02 -12.30
C TYR A 143 -8.34 2.27 -11.46
N TYR A 144 -7.40 2.14 -10.53
CA TYR A 144 -6.84 3.23 -9.72
C TYR A 144 -5.38 3.46 -10.07
N ILE A 145 -4.93 4.71 -10.03
CA ILE A 145 -3.52 5.07 -10.06
C ILE A 145 -3.12 5.46 -8.64
N LEU A 146 -2.16 4.74 -8.09
CA LEU A 146 -1.57 5.01 -6.79
C LEU A 146 -0.16 5.56 -7.01
N ARG A 147 0.06 6.80 -6.56
CA ARG A 147 1.36 7.48 -6.55
C ARG A 147 1.85 7.58 -5.12
N ILE A 148 3.00 6.99 -4.83
CA ILE A 148 3.57 6.93 -3.48
C ILE A 148 4.71 7.95 -3.42
N TYR A 149 4.65 8.85 -2.45
CA TYR A 149 5.68 9.86 -2.22
C TYR A 149 6.33 9.65 -0.87
N ASP A 150 7.63 9.92 -0.80
CA ASP A 150 8.33 10.08 0.47
C ASP A 150 7.89 11.42 1.07
N ALA A 151 7.20 11.39 2.22
CA ALA A 151 6.57 12.56 2.80
C ALA A 151 7.57 13.58 3.37
N ILE A 152 8.84 13.19 3.56
CA ILE A 152 9.89 14.07 4.08
C ILE A 152 10.53 14.84 2.92
N THR A 153 10.91 14.13 1.86
CA THR A 153 11.62 14.70 0.71
C THR A 153 10.67 15.22 -0.39
N GLY A 154 9.42 14.77 -0.39
CA GLY A 154 8.46 14.99 -1.49
C GLY A 154 8.78 14.19 -2.75
N SER A 155 9.77 13.30 -2.71
CA SER A 155 10.18 12.48 -3.86
C SER A 155 9.10 11.47 -4.23
N LEU A 156 8.85 11.30 -5.52
CA LEU A 156 8.09 10.15 -6.01
C LEU A 156 8.88 8.86 -5.73
N VAL A 157 8.26 7.90 -5.06
CA VAL A 157 8.82 6.58 -4.73
C VAL A 157 8.36 5.56 -5.76
N ASP A 158 7.06 5.53 -6.03
CA ASP A 158 6.47 4.57 -6.97
C ASP A 158 5.17 5.11 -7.62
N THR A 159 4.79 4.53 -8.75
CA THR A 159 3.50 4.75 -9.40
C THR A 159 2.99 3.43 -9.97
N VAL A 160 1.81 3.02 -9.52
CA VAL A 160 1.21 1.73 -9.88
C VAL A 160 -0.25 1.90 -10.29
N SER A 161 -0.69 1.07 -11.24
CA SER A 161 -2.10 0.92 -11.59
C SER A 161 -2.67 -0.35 -10.94
N VAL A 162 -3.82 -0.22 -10.29
CA VAL A 162 -4.42 -1.27 -9.46
C VAL A 162 -5.91 -1.38 -9.76
N ASP A 163 -6.40 -2.59 -10.03
CA ASP A 163 -7.81 -2.82 -10.35
C ASP A 163 -8.71 -2.98 -9.10
N ASP A 164 -8.09 -3.29 -7.97
CA ASP A 164 -8.76 -3.46 -6.67
C ASP A 164 -8.60 -2.22 -5.77
N THR A 165 -9.29 -2.19 -4.64
CA THR A 165 -9.21 -1.10 -3.65
C THR A 165 -8.18 -1.36 -2.55
N SER A 166 -7.14 -2.14 -2.86
CA SER A 166 -6.04 -2.43 -1.96
C SER A 166 -4.73 -2.65 -2.72
N TYR A 167 -3.61 -2.31 -2.10
CA TYR A 167 -2.28 -2.50 -2.65
C TYR A 167 -1.27 -2.78 -1.54
N GLN A 168 -0.36 -3.72 -1.79
CA GLN A 168 0.75 -4.03 -0.88
C GLN A 168 2.07 -3.67 -1.55
N PHE A 169 2.95 -2.98 -0.83
CA PHE A 169 4.32 -2.76 -1.30
C PHE A 169 5.36 -2.99 -0.21
N VAL A 170 6.57 -3.32 -0.65
CA VAL A 170 7.67 -3.72 0.22
C VAL A 170 8.60 -2.54 0.49
N ASP A 171 8.86 -2.27 1.76
CA ASP A 171 9.95 -1.40 2.19
C ASP A 171 10.61 -1.98 3.44
N ASN A 172 11.91 -2.25 3.37
CA ASN A 172 12.67 -2.81 4.49
C ASN A 172 13.08 -1.77 5.54
N ASN A 173 12.70 -0.50 5.38
CA ASN A 173 13.05 0.61 6.28
C ASN A 173 11.82 1.38 6.77
N LEU A 174 10.71 0.69 7.05
CA LEU A 174 9.43 1.29 7.48
C LEU A 174 9.50 2.22 8.70
N PHE A 175 10.50 2.03 9.57
CA PHE A 175 10.65 2.82 10.80
C PHE A 175 11.10 4.26 10.56
N ILE A 176 11.60 4.53 9.35
CA ILE A 176 12.33 5.75 9.01
C ILE A 176 11.58 6.58 7.98
N ARG A 177 10.79 5.90 7.14
CA ARG A 177 10.06 6.51 6.05
C ARG A 177 8.64 6.84 6.48
N ARG A 178 8.19 7.98 5.96
CA ARG A 178 6.80 8.42 6.00
C ARG A 178 6.35 8.52 4.55
N TYR A 179 5.15 8.07 4.28
CA TYR A 179 4.63 8.03 2.92
C TYR A 179 3.38 8.87 2.80
N THR A 180 3.27 9.60 1.70
CA THR A 180 2.01 10.18 1.26
C THR A 180 1.53 9.40 0.04
N TYR A 181 0.35 8.82 0.15
CA TYR A 181 -0.30 8.11 -0.94
C TYR A 181 -1.24 9.06 -1.64
N VAL A 182 -1.12 9.19 -2.96
CA VAL A 182 -2.08 9.93 -3.78
C VAL A 182 -2.78 8.91 -4.67
N ILE A 183 -4.09 8.75 -4.47
CA ILE A 183 -4.90 7.73 -5.13
C ILE A 183 -5.93 8.42 -6.02
N THR A 184 -5.96 8.04 -7.28
CA THR A 184 -6.88 8.58 -8.29
C THR A 184 -7.63 7.44 -8.97
N GLY A 185 -8.96 7.48 -9.00
CA GLY A 185 -9.74 6.56 -9.83
C GLY A 185 -9.69 6.96 -11.30
N VAL A 186 -9.71 5.97 -12.20
CA VAL A 186 -9.72 6.17 -13.66
C VAL A 186 -10.95 5.52 -14.29
N ASN A 187 -11.58 6.23 -15.25
CA ASN A 187 -12.64 5.68 -16.09
C ASN A 187 -12.43 6.04 -17.57
N GLU A 188 -13.45 5.85 -18.40
CA GLU A 188 -13.44 6.18 -19.83
C GLU A 188 -13.22 7.66 -20.16
N LEU A 189 -13.40 8.57 -19.17
CA LEU A 189 -13.09 10.00 -19.30
C LEU A 189 -11.66 10.34 -18.83
N GLY A 190 -10.93 9.38 -18.24
CA GLY A 190 -9.56 9.56 -17.76
C GLY A 190 -9.44 9.61 -16.23
N GLU A 191 -8.39 10.30 -15.75
CA GLU A 191 -8.12 10.45 -14.32
C GLU A 191 -9.17 11.34 -13.65
N GLY A 192 -9.77 10.83 -12.56
CA GLY A 192 -10.70 11.56 -11.72
C GLY A 192 -10.01 12.48 -10.71
N ILE A 193 -10.76 12.83 -9.66
CA ILE A 193 -10.26 13.65 -8.56
C ILE A 193 -9.43 12.76 -7.63
N SER A 194 -8.17 13.13 -7.41
CA SER A 194 -7.30 12.43 -6.48
C SER A 194 -7.67 12.73 -5.03
N ASN A 195 -7.46 11.77 -4.13
CA ASN A 195 -7.35 12.02 -2.69
C ASN A 195 -5.99 11.56 -2.18
N ASN A 196 -5.57 12.05 -1.01
CA ASN A 196 -4.34 11.63 -0.40
C ASN A 196 -4.49 11.35 1.09
N ASP A 197 -3.58 10.54 1.60
CA ASP A 197 -3.36 10.37 3.03
C ASP A 197 -1.87 10.15 3.32
N THR A 198 -1.45 10.49 4.54
CA THR A 198 -0.07 10.37 4.97
C THR A 198 0.06 9.37 6.10
N PHE A 199 0.89 8.36 5.87
CA PHE A 199 1.17 7.29 6.81
C PHE A 199 2.58 7.41 7.40
N SER A 200 2.67 7.15 8.71
CA SER A 200 3.92 7.03 9.44
C SER A 200 3.81 5.87 10.42
N HIS A 201 4.70 4.90 10.31
CA HIS A 201 4.77 3.81 11.30
C HIS A 201 5.43 4.26 12.62
N GLN A 202 6.14 5.37 12.60
CA GLN A 202 6.97 5.80 13.72
C GLN A 202 6.14 6.20 14.95
N ARG A 203 6.60 5.75 16.12
CA ARG A 203 6.03 6.02 17.45
C ARG A 203 7.11 6.53 18.37
N VAL A 204 6.71 7.20 19.44
CA VAL A 204 7.65 7.65 20.48
C VAL A 204 8.40 6.44 21.05
N PRO A 205 9.74 6.47 21.11
CA PRO A 205 10.52 5.38 21.68
C PRO A 205 10.16 5.09 23.14
N ARG A 206 10.22 3.82 23.55
CA ARG A 206 10.08 3.46 24.97
C ARG A 206 11.35 3.78 25.75
N SER A 207 11.19 4.14 27.03
CA SER A 207 12.34 4.34 27.92
C SER A 207 13.10 3.03 28.17
N VAL A 208 14.37 3.15 28.56
CA VAL A 208 15.27 2.02 28.85
C VAL A 208 14.69 1.18 30.00
N ARG A 209 14.69 -0.15 29.84
CA ARG A 209 14.37 -1.09 30.94
C ARG A 209 15.64 -1.46 31.70
N GLU A 210 15.53 -1.61 33.02
CA GLU A 210 16.57 -1.63 34.08
C GLU A 210 17.75 -2.64 33.95
N GLY A 211 17.95 -3.32 32.82
CA GLY A 211 18.90 -4.43 32.67
C GLY A 211 20.26 -4.12 32.01
N GLY A 212 20.63 -2.85 31.76
CA GLY A 212 21.85 -2.53 30.98
C GLY A 212 22.95 -1.73 31.69
N SER A 213 22.60 -0.90 32.68
CA SER A 213 23.54 0.02 33.29
C SER A 213 24.18 -0.60 34.52
N ASP A 214 25.34 -1.24 34.36
CA ASP A 214 26.14 -1.63 35.50
C ASP A 214 27.63 -1.43 35.23
N ILE A 215 28.36 -1.18 36.33
CA ILE A 215 29.80 -0.91 36.45
C ILE A 215 30.15 0.58 36.56
N VAL A 216 30.06 1.10 37.79
CA VAL A 216 30.85 2.26 38.23
C VAL A 216 32.09 1.76 38.95
N THR A 217 33.27 2.07 38.45
CA THR A 217 34.54 1.76 39.12
C THR A 217 35.03 2.99 39.88
N PHE A 218 35.32 2.80 41.17
CA PHE A 218 35.84 3.85 42.04
C PHE A 218 37.23 3.50 42.55
N ASN A 219 38.10 4.50 42.57
CA ASN A 219 39.42 4.50 43.19
C ASN A 219 39.50 5.74 44.11
N GLU A 220 40.33 5.70 45.16
CA GLU A 220 40.59 6.83 46.08
C GLU A 220 40.90 8.18 45.39
N THR A 221 41.39 8.16 44.16
CA THR A 221 41.81 9.35 43.39
C THR A 221 40.89 9.69 42.21
N ASN A 222 40.21 8.70 41.61
CA ASN A 222 39.38 8.89 40.42
C ASN A 222 38.08 8.07 40.51
N ALA A 223 36.96 8.68 40.13
CA ALA A 223 35.70 7.98 39.86
C ALA A 223 35.42 7.98 38.35
N THR A 224 35.00 6.83 37.82
CA THR A 224 34.66 6.70 36.40
C THR A 224 33.31 6.02 36.26
N ALA A 225 32.35 6.73 35.66
CA ALA A 225 31.04 6.20 35.34
C ALA A 225 31.09 5.55 33.96
N SER A 226 30.87 4.24 33.89
CA SER A 226 30.70 3.51 32.64
C SER A 226 29.24 3.16 32.44
N PHE A 227 28.78 3.20 31.19
CA PHE A 227 27.42 2.82 30.83
C PHE A 227 27.44 1.91 29.61
N ASN A 228 26.47 0.98 29.55
CA ASN A 228 26.21 0.11 28.42
C ASN A 228 24.70 0.06 28.18
N ILE A 229 24.22 0.72 27.13
CA ILE A 229 22.80 0.87 26.87
C ILE A 229 22.43 -0.06 25.71
N PRO A 230 21.75 -1.19 25.96
CA PRO A 230 21.31 -2.07 24.90
C PRO A 230 20.15 -1.44 24.14
N ILE A 231 20.27 -1.38 22.82
CA ILE A 231 19.22 -0.93 21.91
C ILE A 231 18.72 -2.12 21.13
N THR A 232 17.50 -2.54 21.42
CA THR A 232 16.77 -3.54 20.64
C THR A 232 15.84 -2.83 19.68
N LEU A 233 16.01 -3.07 18.39
CA LEU A 233 15.10 -2.59 17.37
C LEU A 233 14.03 -3.64 17.14
N GLU A 234 12.91 -3.44 17.81
CA GLU A 234 11.69 -4.17 17.52
C GLU A 234 10.87 -3.43 16.47
N CYS A 235 10.06 -4.20 15.77
CA CYS A 235 9.20 -3.72 14.71
C CYS A 235 7.92 -3.08 15.26
N THR A 236 8.10 -2.11 16.14
CA THR A 236 7.02 -1.43 16.85
C THR A 236 6.86 0.01 16.39
N GLY A 237 7.74 0.49 15.50
CA GLY A 237 7.84 1.90 15.14
C GLY A 237 8.51 2.76 16.22
N GLU A 238 8.84 2.18 17.38
CA GLU A 238 9.44 2.85 18.53
C GLU A 238 10.99 2.90 18.44
N ALA A 239 11.54 2.61 17.27
CA ALA A 239 12.98 2.63 17.00
C ALA A 239 13.58 4.03 17.29
N PRO A 240 14.63 4.13 18.13
CA PRO A 240 15.31 5.40 18.37
C PRO A 240 16.12 5.81 17.15
N GLY A 241 16.04 7.09 16.78
CA GLY A 241 16.97 7.73 15.85
C GLY A 241 18.21 8.26 16.57
N ASN A 242 17.99 8.85 17.75
CA ASN A 242 19.02 9.44 18.60
C ASN A 242 18.91 8.93 20.03
N VAL A 243 20.05 8.89 20.73
CA VAL A 243 20.14 8.64 22.16
C VAL A 243 20.91 9.76 22.81
N THR A 244 20.28 10.43 23.76
CA THR A 244 20.93 11.48 24.55
C THR A 244 21.25 10.94 25.94
N VAL A 245 22.52 11.02 26.32
CA VAL A 245 23.02 10.62 27.65
C VAL A 245 23.51 11.86 28.39
N ILE A 246 22.99 12.09 29.58
CA ILE A 246 23.33 13.23 30.43
C ILE A 246 23.80 12.72 31.79
N ILE A 247 24.96 13.16 32.26
CA ILE A 247 25.42 12.88 33.63
C ILE A 247 25.47 14.20 34.39
N GLN A 248 24.72 14.29 35.48
CA GLN A 248 24.63 15.49 36.31
C GLN A 248 24.91 15.16 37.78
N CYS A 249 25.77 15.95 38.43
CA CYS A 249 26.12 15.78 39.84
C CYS A 249 25.68 17.00 40.68
N THR A 250 25.32 16.77 41.95
CA THR A 250 24.66 17.77 42.83
C THR A 250 25.52 18.99 43.16
N GLY A 251 26.85 18.92 43.01
CA GLY A 251 27.76 20.06 43.21
C GLY A 251 28.34 20.64 41.92
N THR A 252 28.68 19.78 40.94
CA THR A 252 29.36 20.20 39.71
C THR A 252 28.39 20.55 38.56
N GLY A 253 27.12 20.15 38.65
CA GLY A 253 26.17 20.31 37.55
C GLY A 253 26.34 19.25 36.47
N VAL A 254 26.07 19.59 35.21
CA VAL A 254 26.19 18.65 34.07
C VAL A 254 27.67 18.40 33.77
N VAL A 255 28.11 17.15 33.93
CA VAL A 255 29.48 16.69 33.69
C VAL A 255 29.62 16.07 32.30
N TYR A 256 28.54 15.50 31.78
CA TYR A 256 28.50 14.88 30.46
C TYR A 256 27.16 15.16 29.79
N THR A 257 27.22 15.47 28.51
CA THR A 257 26.06 15.45 27.62
C THR A 257 26.56 15.01 26.26
N ASP A 258 25.96 13.97 25.73
CA ASP A 258 26.26 13.51 24.39
C ASP A 258 24.99 13.01 23.72
N THR A 259 24.88 13.24 22.42
CA THR A 259 23.77 12.78 21.60
C THR A 259 24.35 11.93 20.49
N ILE A 260 24.06 10.64 20.57
CA ILE A 260 24.58 9.63 19.68
C ILE A 260 23.50 9.33 18.66
N LEU A 261 23.86 9.52 17.40
CA LEU A 261 23.03 9.14 16.27
C LEU A 261 23.11 7.62 16.13
N VAL A 262 21.97 6.95 16.33
CA VAL A 262 21.84 5.48 16.25
C VAL A 262 21.34 5.05 14.88
N GLU A 263 20.71 5.98 14.15
CA GLU A 263 20.27 5.87 12.75
C GLU A 263 19.95 4.44 12.33
N TYR A 264 18.90 3.91 12.95
CA TYR A 264 18.23 2.70 12.48
C TYR A 264 19.16 1.50 12.31
N ALA A 265 20.15 1.35 13.20
CA ALA A 265 21.10 0.23 13.20
C ALA A 265 20.39 -1.09 12.90
N LYS A 266 20.63 -1.74 11.75
CA LYS A 266 19.87 -2.95 11.35
C LYS A 266 20.01 -4.15 12.30
N GLN A 267 20.88 -4.03 13.30
CA GLN A 267 21.13 -5.02 14.33
C GLN A 267 21.11 -4.34 15.70
N PRO A 268 20.78 -5.09 16.77
CA PRO A 268 20.90 -4.58 18.13
C PRO A 268 22.28 -3.97 18.35
N MET A 269 22.30 -2.75 18.89
CA MET A 269 23.53 -2.02 19.15
C MET A 269 23.60 -1.67 20.63
N ASN A 270 24.82 -1.72 21.17
CA ASN A 270 25.09 -1.31 22.53
C ASN A 270 25.83 0.03 22.49
N ILE A 271 25.25 1.06 23.11
CA ILE A 271 25.95 2.31 23.32
C ILE A 271 26.76 2.19 24.60
N THR A 272 28.08 2.24 24.46
CA THR A 272 29.00 2.23 25.59
C THR A 272 29.74 3.54 25.73
N GLY A 273 29.90 4.02 26.95
CA GLY A 273 30.73 5.18 27.24
C GLY A 273 31.33 5.12 28.64
N SER A 274 32.38 5.89 28.85
CA SER A 274 33.12 5.97 30.12
C SER A 274 33.55 7.41 30.36
N VAL A 275 33.08 8.01 31.46
CA VAL A 275 33.29 9.42 31.75
C VAL A 275 33.85 9.60 33.17
N PRO A 276 34.93 10.39 33.36
CA PRO A 276 35.40 10.75 34.68
C PRO A 276 34.39 11.66 35.39
N VAL A 277 34.05 11.33 36.63
CA VAL A 277 33.07 12.08 37.45
C VAL A 277 33.70 12.57 38.76
N PRO A 278 33.20 13.67 39.35
CA PRO A 278 33.70 14.18 40.62
C PRO A 278 33.51 13.17 41.76
N LEU A 279 34.50 13.04 42.65
CA LEU A 279 34.39 12.26 43.89
C LEU A 279 33.47 12.95 44.92
N TYR A 280 32.89 12.15 45.83
CA TYR A 280 32.07 12.61 46.95
C TYR A 280 30.83 13.42 46.57
N GLN A 281 30.19 13.08 45.44
CA GLN A 281 28.95 13.69 44.98
C GLN A 281 27.91 12.63 44.61
N GLN A 282 26.64 13.00 44.80
CA GLN A 282 25.53 12.27 44.21
C GLN A 282 25.40 12.69 42.75
N CYS A 283 25.44 11.72 41.84
CA CYS A 283 25.26 11.93 40.42
C CYS A 283 24.06 11.14 39.89
N ASN A 284 23.46 11.65 38.82
CA ASN A 284 22.37 11.02 38.09
C ASN A 284 22.81 10.86 36.63
N ILE A 285 22.66 9.66 36.09
CA ILE A 285 22.67 9.43 34.64
C ILE A 285 21.23 9.45 34.14
N SER A 286 20.97 10.26 33.12
CA SER A 286 19.69 10.37 32.42
C SER A 286 19.87 9.90 30.98
N ILE A 287 19.01 9.01 30.52
CA ILE A 287 19.02 8.48 29.15
C ILE A 287 17.68 8.77 28.50
N VAL A 288 17.70 9.43 27.35
CA VAL A 288 16.52 9.77 26.56
C VAL A 288 16.68 9.23 25.17
N PHE A 289 15.71 8.45 24.71
CA PHE A 289 15.62 7.99 23.33
C PHE A 289 14.71 8.93 22.56
N SER A 290 15.10 9.32 21.36
CA SER A 290 14.27 10.19 20.52
C SER A 290 14.28 9.78 19.06
N ASN A 291 13.19 10.10 18.38
CA ASN A 291 13.05 9.96 16.94
C ASN A 291 12.12 11.08 16.43
N GLU A 292 11.76 11.06 15.15
CA GLU A 292 10.91 12.10 14.54
C GLU A 292 9.46 12.10 15.06
N ALA A 293 9.04 11.10 15.84
CA ALA A 293 7.72 11.07 16.50
C ALA A 293 7.77 11.69 17.91
N GLY A 294 8.96 11.78 18.54
CA GLY A 294 9.13 12.41 19.84
C GLY A 294 10.25 11.79 20.67
N SER A 295 10.26 12.12 21.96
CA SER A 295 11.26 11.63 22.93
C SER A 295 10.60 10.77 24.01
N SER A 296 11.28 9.72 24.45
CA SER A 296 10.89 8.88 25.56
C SER A 296 10.92 9.66 26.88
N GLU A 297 10.23 9.13 27.89
CA GLU A 297 10.52 9.54 29.26
C GLU A 297 11.99 9.24 29.61
N PRO A 298 12.68 10.14 30.34
CA PRO A 298 14.06 9.92 30.74
C PRO A 298 14.17 8.74 31.69
N PHE A 299 15.03 7.78 31.38
CA PHE A 299 15.48 6.80 32.36
C PHE A 299 16.53 7.46 33.24
N ILE A 300 16.30 7.50 34.56
CA ILE A 300 17.19 8.16 35.51
C ILE A 300 17.71 7.12 36.51
N LEU A 301 19.04 6.99 36.58
CA LEU A 301 19.71 6.18 37.60
C LEU A 301 20.62 7.08 38.44
N ALA A 302 20.42 7.04 39.75
CA ALA A 302 21.25 7.77 40.71
C ALA A 302 22.39 6.88 41.21
N PHE A 303 23.59 7.44 41.34
CA PHE A 303 24.77 6.77 41.90
C PHE A 303 25.60 7.75 42.75
N ASP A 304 26.24 7.24 43.79
CA ASP A 304 27.11 8.02 44.67
C ASP A 304 28.58 7.76 44.31
N THR A 305 29.41 8.80 44.34
CA THR A 305 30.85 8.74 44.06
C THR A 305 31.69 8.74 45.34
N THR A 306 31.11 8.39 46.48
CA THR A 306 31.84 8.14 47.72
C THR A 306 32.50 6.75 47.69
N PRO A 307 33.82 6.64 47.95
CA PRO A 307 34.47 5.36 48.13
C PRO A 307 33.85 4.63 49.33
N LEU A 308 33.34 3.42 49.11
CA LEU A 308 32.95 2.55 50.22
C LEU A 308 34.20 2.30 51.09
N PRO A 309 34.12 2.46 52.42
CA PRO A 309 35.26 2.16 53.29
C PRO A 309 35.64 0.69 53.11
N ILE A 310 36.91 0.44 52.80
CA ILE A 310 37.49 -0.90 52.76
C ILE A 310 37.29 -1.50 54.16
N SER A 311 36.31 -2.39 54.30
CA SER A 311 36.12 -3.13 55.54
C SER A 311 37.22 -4.18 55.62
N ASN A 312 38.31 -3.83 56.30
CA ASN A 312 39.33 -4.76 56.77
C ASN A 312 38.75 -5.59 57.93
N THR A 313 37.77 -6.46 57.64
CA THR A 313 37.30 -7.45 58.61
C THR A 313 37.81 -8.83 58.19
N PRO A 314 38.60 -9.53 59.01
CA PRO A 314 39.05 -10.88 58.67
C PRO A 314 37.84 -11.82 58.59
N SER A 315 37.83 -12.64 57.54
CA SER A 315 36.85 -13.69 57.28
C SER A 315 36.70 -14.61 58.51
N PRO A 316 35.48 -14.90 59.00
CA PRO A 316 35.31 -15.86 60.07
C PRO A 316 35.56 -17.27 59.52
N THR A 317 36.55 -17.94 60.11
CA THR A 317 36.87 -19.36 59.93
C THR A 317 35.62 -20.23 60.20
N ASN A 318 35.08 -20.85 59.15
CA ASN A 318 34.03 -21.86 59.29
C ASN A 318 34.57 -23.12 59.99
N THR A 319 34.10 -23.36 61.21
CA THR A 319 34.22 -24.65 61.90
C THR A 319 32.90 -25.42 61.68
N PRO A 320 32.91 -26.68 61.19
CA PRO A 320 31.68 -27.40 60.88
C PRO A 320 31.03 -27.97 62.14
N LEU A 321 29.80 -27.56 62.43
CA LEU A 321 28.95 -28.22 63.43
C LEU A 321 28.06 -29.25 62.72
N VAL A 322 28.33 -30.52 62.99
CA VAL A 322 27.50 -31.66 62.62
C VAL A 322 26.46 -31.88 63.70
N THR A 323 25.17 -31.76 63.37
CA THR A 323 24.09 -32.39 64.16
C THR A 323 22.96 -32.85 63.25
N SER A 324 22.47 -34.06 63.53
CA SER A 324 21.70 -34.97 62.70
C SER A 324 20.21 -35.04 63.07
N THR A 325 19.33 -35.03 62.05
CA THR A 325 17.98 -35.71 61.92
C THR A 325 16.85 -35.38 62.91
N PRO A 326 15.57 -35.80 62.67
CA PRO A 326 14.84 -36.21 61.45
C PRO A 326 13.53 -35.37 61.23
N GLY A 327 13.02 -35.15 60.01
CA GLY A 327 12.16 -36.11 59.29
C GLY A 327 10.68 -36.00 59.68
N THR A 328 9.91 -35.15 58.99
CA THR A 328 8.44 -35.26 58.93
C THR A 328 7.95 -34.95 57.52
N THR A 329 7.04 -35.78 57.04
CA THR A 329 6.74 -36.07 55.64
C THR A 329 5.45 -35.42 55.11
N SER A 330 5.50 -35.01 53.83
CA SER A 330 4.43 -35.00 52.80
C SER A 330 3.32 -33.92 52.83
N PRO A 331 2.70 -33.55 51.67
CA PRO A 331 2.81 -34.17 50.35
C PRO A 331 3.18 -33.24 49.17
N SER A 332 4.06 -33.80 48.33
CA SER A 332 4.08 -33.74 46.87
C SER A 332 3.00 -32.90 46.15
N THR A 333 3.42 -31.78 45.55
CA THR A 333 2.84 -31.30 44.29
C THR A 333 3.66 -31.85 43.13
N VAL A 334 3.00 -32.77 42.44
CA VAL A 334 3.44 -33.50 41.26
C VAL A 334 3.76 -32.52 40.12
N ILE A 335 4.94 -32.67 39.54
CA ILE A 335 5.36 -32.07 38.27
C ILE A 335 4.43 -32.62 37.18
N ILE A 336 3.50 -31.80 36.69
CA ILE A 336 2.71 -32.09 35.49
C ILE A 336 3.37 -31.37 34.31
N ILE A 337 4.44 -31.96 33.79
CA ILE A 337 4.93 -31.66 32.44
C ILE A 337 5.23 -33.01 31.78
N PRO A 338 4.21 -33.67 31.20
CA PRO A 338 4.38 -34.09 29.81
C PRO A 338 3.13 -33.96 28.92
N VAL A 339 2.02 -33.35 29.38
CA VAL A 339 0.75 -33.39 28.62
C VAL A 339 0.67 -32.33 27.49
N VAL A 340 1.40 -31.21 27.59
CA VAL A 340 1.27 -30.11 26.63
C VAL A 340 2.03 -30.37 25.32
N ILE A 341 3.11 -31.16 25.35
CA ILE A 341 3.90 -31.46 24.14
C ILE A 341 3.19 -32.50 23.25
N SER A 342 2.39 -33.41 23.82
CA SER A 342 1.60 -34.35 23.02
C SER A 342 0.44 -33.68 22.27
N LEU A 343 -0.19 -32.65 22.85
CA LEU A 343 -1.31 -31.96 22.21
C LEU A 343 -0.88 -31.12 21.01
N THR A 344 0.28 -30.45 21.08
CA THR A 344 0.80 -29.66 19.96
C THR A 344 1.20 -30.53 18.78
N ILE A 345 1.83 -31.69 19.03
CA ILE A 345 2.20 -32.64 17.98
C ILE A 345 0.95 -33.23 17.29
N VAL A 346 -0.10 -33.55 18.04
CA VAL A 346 -1.36 -34.07 17.48
C VAL A 346 -2.05 -33.01 16.60
N ILE A 347 -2.06 -31.74 17.01
CA ILE A 347 -2.64 -30.65 16.22
C ILE A 347 -1.87 -30.46 14.90
N ILE A 348 -0.54 -30.53 14.94
CA ILE A 348 0.30 -30.42 13.74
C ILE A 348 0.01 -31.58 12.76
N ILE A 349 -0.14 -32.80 13.27
CA ILE A 349 -0.48 -33.97 12.42
C ILE A 349 -1.86 -33.81 11.78
N ILE A 350 -2.86 -33.29 12.50
CA ILE A 350 -4.21 -33.03 11.96
C ILE A 350 -4.15 -31.98 10.83
N ILE A 351 -3.38 -30.90 11.00
CA ILE A 351 -3.21 -29.87 9.97
C ILE A 351 -2.58 -30.46 8.70
N ILE A 352 -1.55 -31.32 8.84
CA ILE A 352 -0.92 -31.98 7.70
C ILE A 352 -1.91 -32.89 6.95
N ILE A 353 -2.77 -33.62 7.66
CA ILE A 353 -3.80 -34.48 7.04
C ILE A 353 -4.83 -33.64 6.27
N ILE A 354 -5.24 -32.49 6.81
CA ILE A 354 -6.18 -31.57 6.14
C ILE A 354 -5.56 -31.03 4.83
N ILE A 355 -4.30 -30.61 4.87
CA ILE A 355 -3.58 -30.12 3.68
C ILE A 355 -3.50 -31.23 2.62
N MET A 356 -3.16 -32.45 3.02
CA MET A 356 -3.11 -33.60 2.10
C MET A 356 -4.47 -33.95 1.49
N MET A 357 -5.56 -33.82 2.26
CA MET A 357 -6.93 -33.99 1.78
C MET A 357 -7.30 -32.89 0.76
N ILE A 358 -6.96 -31.62 1.03
CA ILE A 358 -7.20 -30.52 0.10
C ILE A 358 -6.44 -30.76 -1.22
N ILE A 359 -5.17 -31.16 -1.14
CA ILE A 359 -4.36 -31.48 -2.33
C ILE A 359 -4.98 -32.67 -3.10
N ALA A 360 -5.45 -33.70 -2.39
CA ALA A 360 -6.09 -34.85 -3.02
C ALA A 360 -7.42 -34.48 -3.70
N VAL A 361 -8.24 -33.62 -3.08
CA VAL A 361 -9.48 -33.10 -3.68
C VAL A 361 -9.19 -32.24 -4.89
N TYR A 362 -8.18 -31.36 -4.81
CA TYR A 362 -7.77 -30.51 -5.92
C TYR A 362 -7.27 -31.34 -7.11
N LYS A 363 -6.44 -32.36 -6.85
CA LYS A 363 -5.95 -33.29 -7.87
C LYS A 363 -7.06 -34.16 -8.45
N ARG A 364 -8.03 -34.58 -7.64
CA ARG A 364 -9.22 -35.33 -8.09
C ARG A 364 -10.16 -34.48 -8.95
N ASN A 365 -10.28 -33.18 -8.67
CA ASN A 365 -11.10 -32.27 -9.45
C ASN A 365 -10.45 -31.97 -10.81
N ARG A 366 -9.12 -31.80 -10.83
CA ARG A 366 -8.35 -31.66 -12.08
C ARG A 366 -8.46 -32.89 -12.98
N ASN A 367 -8.51 -34.10 -12.40
CA ASN A 367 -8.67 -35.34 -13.16
C ASN A 367 -10.11 -35.60 -13.63
N ARG A 368 -11.11 -34.85 -13.13
CA ARG A 368 -12.50 -34.90 -13.61
C ARG A 368 -12.81 -33.90 -14.71
N ALA A 369 -11.92 -32.93 -14.97
CA ALA A 369 -12.01 -32.09 -16.15
C ALA A 369 -11.51 -32.90 -17.36
N THR A 370 -12.43 -33.57 -18.06
CA THR A 370 -12.19 -34.11 -19.41
C THR A 370 -11.66 -32.99 -20.32
N PRO A 371 -10.56 -33.21 -21.06
CA PRO A 371 -10.10 -32.24 -22.04
C PRO A 371 -11.11 -32.16 -23.18
N VAL A 372 -11.60 -30.96 -23.47
CA VAL A 372 -12.33 -30.65 -24.69
C VAL A 372 -11.37 -30.89 -25.85
N ASN A 373 -11.66 -31.89 -26.68
CA ASN A 373 -10.99 -32.07 -27.96
C ASN A 373 -11.31 -30.87 -28.85
N THR A 374 -10.39 -29.92 -28.95
CA THR A 374 -10.35 -28.98 -30.07
C THR A 374 -9.88 -29.72 -31.31
N LEU A 375 -10.83 -30.03 -32.19
CA LEU A 375 -10.59 -30.42 -33.57
C LEU A 375 -9.86 -29.25 -34.27
N PRO A 376 -8.75 -29.44 -35.00
CA PRO A 376 -8.12 -28.35 -35.73
C PRO A 376 -8.95 -28.02 -36.98
N ASN A 377 -9.46 -26.78 -37.06
CA ASN A 377 -10.07 -26.25 -38.28
C ASN A 377 -8.98 -26.06 -39.35
N ALA A 378 -9.02 -26.88 -40.37
CA ALA A 378 -8.23 -26.71 -41.59
C ALA A 378 -8.85 -25.60 -42.45
N ALA A 379 -8.42 -24.34 -42.24
CA ALA A 379 -8.82 -23.23 -43.12
C ALA A 379 -7.90 -22.00 -43.06
N TYR A 380 -6.58 -22.16 -42.91
CA TYR A 380 -5.62 -21.07 -43.18
C TYR A 380 -4.19 -21.60 -43.32
N GLU A 381 -3.94 -22.38 -44.36
CA GLU A 381 -2.59 -22.51 -44.94
C GLU A 381 -2.69 -22.37 -46.46
N ALA A 382 -2.74 -21.12 -46.90
CA ALA A 382 -2.32 -20.74 -48.23
C ALA A 382 -1.79 -19.32 -48.12
N TYR A 383 -0.58 -19.10 -48.64
CA TYR A 383 0.23 -17.88 -48.70
C TYR A 383 1.39 -17.82 -47.69
N GLY A 384 2.57 -18.19 -48.18
CA GLY A 384 3.83 -17.73 -47.59
C GLY A 384 5.01 -18.67 -47.70
N GLU A 385 5.22 -19.37 -48.82
CA GLU A 385 6.48 -20.10 -49.06
C GLU A 385 7.12 -19.62 -50.37
N VAL A 386 7.95 -18.57 -50.30
CA VAL A 386 9.07 -18.34 -51.24
C VAL A 386 10.16 -17.58 -50.50
N GLY A 387 11.37 -18.17 -50.46
CA GLY A 387 12.61 -17.40 -50.45
C GLY A 387 13.42 -17.45 -49.16
N GLY A 388 14.11 -18.56 -48.90
CA GLY A 388 15.22 -18.60 -47.95
C GLY A 388 16.42 -17.80 -48.44
N THR A 389 17.08 -17.09 -47.52
CA THR A 389 18.53 -16.85 -47.62
C THR A 389 19.12 -16.73 -46.20
N THR A 390 20.10 -17.58 -45.95
CA THR A 390 21.02 -17.60 -44.80
C THR A 390 21.77 -16.28 -44.64
N THR A 391 21.87 -15.74 -43.42
CA THR A 391 23.04 -14.93 -43.02
C THR A 391 23.39 -15.13 -41.56
N THR A 392 24.69 -15.31 -41.36
CA THR A 392 25.45 -15.72 -40.17
C THR A 392 25.46 -14.67 -39.07
N GLU A 393 25.45 -15.13 -37.81
CA GLU A 393 25.76 -14.33 -36.61
C GLU A 393 27.16 -13.70 -36.73
N GLN A 394 27.25 -12.39 -36.47
CA GLN A 394 28.49 -11.74 -36.04
C GLN A 394 28.25 -11.04 -34.70
N GLN A 395 28.98 -11.50 -33.69
CA GLN A 395 29.19 -10.81 -32.42
C GLN A 395 29.87 -9.47 -32.67
N GLN A 396 29.28 -8.38 -32.16
CA GLN A 396 29.92 -7.07 -32.14
C GLN A 396 30.51 -6.80 -30.75
N GLN A 397 31.83 -6.85 -30.69
CA GLN A 397 32.67 -6.44 -29.58
C GLN A 397 32.78 -4.91 -29.58
N VAL A 398 32.33 -4.26 -28.50
CA VAL A 398 32.44 -2.81 -28.32
C VAL A 398 33.75 -2.51 -27.58
N THR A 399 34.61 -1.69 -28.20
CA THR A 399 35.83 -1.16 -27.58
C THR A 399 35.61 0.34 -27.38
N TYR A 400 35.87 0.84 -26.17
CA TYR A 400 35.83 2.27 -25.85
C TYR A 400 37.19 2.90 -26.14
N GLU A 401 37.20 4.02 -26.86
CA GLU A 401 38.36 4.89 -27.01
C GLU A 401 38.09 6.21 -26.26
N GLU A 402 38.95 6.53 -25.31
CA GLU A 402 39.05 7.84 -24.65
C GLU A 402 39.47 8.90 -25.67
N VAL A 403 38.85 10.08 -25.60
CA VAL A 403 39.30 11.27 -26.32
C VAL A 403 39.58 12.37 -25.28
N ASN A 404 40.83 12.83 -25.30
CA ASN A 404 41.36 14.04 -24.65
C ASN A 404 40.58 15.30 -25.01
#